data_AF-A0A918MVQ5-F1
#
_entry.id   AF-A0A918MVQ5-F1
#
_cell.length_a   1.000
_cell.length_b   1.000
_cell.length_c   1.000
_cell.angle_alpha   90.00
_cell.angle_beta   90.00
_cell.angle_gamma   90.00
#
_symmetry.space_group_name_H-M   'P 1'
#
loop_
_entity.id
_entity.type
_entity.pdbx_description
1 polymer ?
#
loop_
_entity_poly.entity_id
_entity_poly.type
_entity_poly.pdbx_seq_one_letter_code
_entity_poly.pdbx_strand_id
1 'polypeptide(L)'
;MNVDALLQAMTPDVFERLRQAVETGKWPDGTALDAAQRESCMQAVMLYQAKVARSTDHMTVNANGEIVHKTKRDFLRDLKQDVEDDNTIARFNQDDI
;
A
#
# COMPACT_ATOMS: atom_id res chain seq x y z
N MET A 1 13.43 -8.36 -17.20
CA MET A 1 12.00 -8.25 -17.55
C MET A 1 11.71 -6.78 -17.90
N ASN A 2 10.81 -6.47 -18.85
CA ASN A 2 10.54 -5.09 -19.24
C ASN A 2 9.45 -4.50 -18.31
N VAL A 3 9.84 -3.58 -17.42
CA VAL A 3 9.00 -3.07 -16.32
C VAL A 3 7.78 -2.30 -16.83
N ASP A 4 7.90 -1.59 -17.95
CA ASP A 4 6.78 -0.86 -18.57
C ASP A 4 5.69 -1.80 -19.10
N ALA A 5 6.07 -2.93 -19.69
CA ALA A 5 5.11 -3.92 -20.17
C ALA A 5 4.35 -4.60 -19.02
N LEU A 6 5.04 -4.82 -17.89
CA LEU A 6 4.41 -5.33 -16.67
C LEU A 6 3.41 -4.32 -16.10
N LEU A 7 3.78 -3.03 -16.09
CA LEU A 7 2.93 -1.96 -15.58
C LEU A 7 1.63 -1.80 -16.41
N GLN A 8 1.72 -1.95 -17.74
CA GLN A 8 0.55 -1.90 -18.62
C GLN A 8 -0.42 -3.07 -18.41
N ALA A 9 0.08 -4.24 -18.04
CA ALA A 9 -0.73 -5.42 -17.73
C ALA A 9 -1.18 -5.45 -16.25
N MET A 10 -0.82 -4.46 -15.45
CA MET A 10 -0.98 -4.52 -14.00
C MET A 10 -2.39 -4.11 -13.56
N THR A 11 -3.13 -5.09 -13.04
CA THR A 11 -4.37 -4.85 -12.30
C THR A 11 -4.08 -4.63 -10.81
N PRO A 12 -5.03 -4.08 -10.03
CA PRO A 12 -4.87 -3.94 -8.58
C PRO A 12 -4.55 -5.27 -7.88
N ASP A 13 -5.12 -6.39 -8.35
CA ASP A 13 -4.83 -7.73 -7.83
C ASP A 13 -3.37 -8.14 -8.07
N VAL A 14 -2.84 -7.90 -9.28
CA VAL A 14 -1.45 -8.21 -9.61
C VAL A 14 -0.50 -7.36 -8.76
N PHE A 15 -0.83 -6.08 -8.55
CA PHE A 15 -0.06 -5.22 -7.66
C PHE A 15 0.01 -5.78 -6.23
N GLU A 16 -1.11 -6.18 -5.62
CA GLU A 16 -1.11 -6.75 -4.27
C GLU A 16 -0.28 -8.04 -4.20
N ARG A 17 -0.37 -8.90 -5.22
CA ARG A 17 0.43 -10.14 -5.28
C ARG A 17 1.93 -9.85 -5.38
N LEU A 18 2.32 -8.85 -6.17
CA LEU A 18 3.71 -8.41 -6.28
C LEU A 18 4.20 -7.79 -4.97
N ARG A 19 3.37 -6.97 -4.31
CA ARG A 19 3.68 -6.36 -3.01
C ARG A 19 3.94 -7.44 -1.96
N GLN A 20 3.02 -8.40 -1.83
CA GLN A 20 3.17 -9.54 -0.93
C GLN A 20 4.42 -10.38 -1.25
N ALA A 21 4.70 -10.61 -2.53
CA ALA A 21 5.87 -11.39 -2.93
C ALA A 21 7.19 -10.69 -2.60
N VAL A 22 7.26 -9.36 -2.73
CA VAL A 22 8.43 -8.56 -2.35
C VAL A 22 8.61 -8.53 -0.83
N GLU A 23 7.52 -8.42 -0.06
CA GLU A 23 7.54 -8.39 1.41
C GLU A 23 7.96 -9.74 2.00
N THR A 24 7.42 -10.84 1.48
CA THR A 24 7.67 -12.20 1.99
C THR A 24 8.88 -12.87 1.35
N GLY A 25 9.35 -12.38 0.21
CA GLY A 25 10.38 -13.01 -0.61
C GLY A 25 9.92 -14.30 -1.30
N LYS A 26 8.61 -14.57 -1.35
CA LYS A 26 8.01 -15.77 -1.92
C LYS A 26 6.75 -15.43 -2.69
N TRP A 27 6.50 -16.13 -3.78
CA TRP A 27 5.22 -16.07 -4.49
C TRP A 27 4.10 -16.63 -3.60
N PRO A 28 2.82 -16.28 -3.89
CA PRO A 28 1.66 -16.82 -3.17
C PRO A 28 1.53 -18.35 -3.22
N ASP A 29 2.16 -18.98 -4.20
CA ASP A 29 2.24 -20.44 -4.34
C ASP A 29 3.32 -21.09 -3.44
N GLY A 30 4.09 -20.29 -2.71
CA GLY A 30 5.16 -20.72 -1.82
C GLY A 30 6.55 -20.80 -2.46
N THR A 31 6.66 -20.56 -3.77
CA THR A 31 7.93 -20.57 -4.49
C THR A 31 8.79 -19.38 -4.08
N ALA A 32 10.09 -19.60 -3.82
CA ALA A 32 11.00 -18.51 -3.49
C ALA A 32 11.22 -17.57 -4.69
N LEU A 33 11.30 -16.27 -4.40
CA LEU A 33 11.55 -15.25 -5.40
C LEU A 33 13.07 -15.13 -5.65
N ASP A 34 13.50 -15.25 -6.90
CA ASP A 34 14.91 -15.02 -7.24
C ASP A 34 15.30 -13.54 -7.04
N ALA A 35 16.57 -13.26 -6.80
CA ALA A 35 17.06 -11.90 -6.52
C ALA A 35 16.74 -10.92 -7.65
N ALA A 36 16.95 -11.32 -8.91
CA ALA A 36 16.64 -10.48 -10.08
C ALA A 36 15.12 -10.25 -10.25
N GLN A 37 14.32 -11.26 -9.91
CA GLN A 37 12.86 -11.16 -9.92
C GLN A 37 12.38 -10.22 -8.82
N ARG A 38 12.94 -10.32 -7.62
CA ARG A 38 12.63 -9.46 -6.48
C ARG A 38 12.91 -7.99 -6.79
N GLU A 39 14.05 -7.68 -7.40
CA GLU A 39 14.39 -6.32 -7.81
C GLU A 39 13.41 -5.78 -8.84
N SER A 40 13.09 -6.59 -9.86
CA SER A 40 12.10 -6.22 -10.89
C SER A 40 10.71 -5.98 -10.30
N CYS A 41 10.26 -6.84 -9.39
CA CYS A 41 8.97 -6.72 -8.71
C CYS A 41 8.93 -5.47 -7.82
N MET A 42 10.02 -5.19 -7.10
CA MET A 42 10.14 -4.00 -6.26
C MET A 42 10.03 -2.71 -7.08
N GLN A 43 10.75 -2.63 -8.21
CA GLN A 43 10.65 -1.48 -9.12
C GLN A 43 9.22 -1.30 -9.67
N ALA A 44 8.55 -2.40 -10.04
CA ALA A 44 7.18 -2.36 -10.54
C ALA A 44 6.19 -1.85 -9.48
N VAL A 45 6.31 -2.34 -8.24
CA VAL A 45 5.49 -1.92 -7.09
C VAL A 45 5.68 -0.42 -6.82
N MET A 46 6.92 0.07 -6.80
CA MET A 46 7.20 1.51 -6.61
C MET A 46 6.61 2.38 -7.72
N LEU A 47 6.76 1.96 -8.99
CA LEU A 47 6.22 2.69 -10.14
C LEU A 47 4.68 2.72 -10.13
N TYR A 48 4.04 1.64 -9.69
CA TYR A 48 2.58 1.62 -9.55
C TYR A 48 2.08 2.54 -8.45
N GLN A 49 2.77 2.55 -7.31
CA GLN A 49 2.44 3.44 -6.20
C GLN A 49 2.46 4.90 -6.65
N ALA A 50 3.48 5.29 -7.43
CA ALA A 50 3.57 6.63 -7.99
C ALA A 50 2.51 6.91 -9.07
N LYS A 51 2.38 6.04 -10.07
CA LYS A 51 1.56 6.34 -11.26
C LYS A 51 0.06 6.11 -11.06
N VAL A 52 -0.31 5.07 -10.31
CA VAL A 52 -1.70 4.56 -10.27
C VAL A 52 -2.29 4.73 -8.88
N ALA A 53 -1.68 4.14 -7.85
CA ALA A 53 -2.26 4.15 -6.51
C ALA A 53 -2.20 5.54 -5.87
N ARG A 54 -1.24 6.39 -6.28
CA ARG A 54 -0.97 7.72 -5.71
C ARG A 54 -0.93 7.66 -4.18
N SER A 55 -0.33 6.59 -3.64
CA SER A 55 -0.41 6.29 -2.22
C SER A 55 0.29 7.38 -1.41
N THR A 56 -0.41 7.84 -0.38
CA THR A 56 0.08 8.84 0.57
C THR A 56 0.39 8.21 1.92
N ASP A 57 0.54 6.89 1.99
CA ASP A 57 0.81 6.17 3.23
C ASP A 57 2.27 6.27 3.66
N HIS A 58 2.56 5.90 4.89
CA HIS A 58 3.95 5.92 5.34
C HIS A 58 4.77 4.85 4.64
N MET A 59 5.99 5.20 4.22
CA MET A 59 6.94 4.34 3.50
C MET A 59 6.46 3.88 2.12
N THR A 60 5.49 4.59 1.53
CA THR A 60 5.09 4.39 0.13
C THR A 60 5.67 5.47 -0.77
N VAL A 61 5.68 5.21 -2.08
CA VAL A 61 6.11 6.17 -3.09
C VAL A 61 4.89 6.98 -3.55
N ASN A 62 4.96 8.30 -3.39
CA ASN A 62 3.89 9.21 -3.83
C ASN A 62 3.91 9.45 -5.35
N ALA A 63 2.95 10.21 -5.87
CA ALA A 63 2.86 10.54 -7.30
C ALA A 63 4.06 11.34 -7.85
N ASN A 64 4.83 11.99 -6.98
CA ASN A 64 6.06 12.70 -7.35
C ASN A 64 7.29 11.78 -7.40
N GLY A 65 7.14 10.50 -7.03
CA GLY A 65 8.24 9.54 -6.95
C GLY A 65 9.05 9.63 -5.65
N GLU A 66 8.55 10.35 -4.63
CA GLU A 66 9.22 10.52 -3.35
C GLU A 66 8.66 9.54 -2.30
N ILE A 67 9.52 9.09 -1.38
CA ILE A 67 9.09 8.25 -0.27
C ILE A 67 8.39 9.12 0.79
N VAL A 68 7.19 8.71 1.19
CA VAL A 68 6.38 9.44 2.18
C VAL A 68 6.83 9.09 3.60
N HIS A 69 7.38 10.08 4.30
CA HIS A 69 7.77 9.97 5.69
C HIS A 69 6.76 10.72 6.57
N LYS A 70 5.85 9.99 7.23
CA LYS A 70 4.90 10.55 8.19
C LYS A 70 5.53 10.61 9.57
N THR A 71 5.28 11.69 10.31
CA THR A 71 5.69 11.78 11.72
C THR A 71 4.64 11.13 12.63
N LYS A 72 5.00 10.86 13.89
CA LYS A 72 4.04 10.36 14.91
C LYS A 72 2.79 11.24 15.02
N ARG A 73 2.94 12.56 14.85
CA ARG A 73 1.83 13.51 14.91
C ARG A 73 0.90 13.36 13.70
N ASP A 74 1.46 13.13 12.52
CA ASP A 74 0.67 12.93 11.29
C ASP A 74 -0.11 11.61 11.37
N PHE A 75 0.52 10.53 11.83
CA PHE A 75 -0.16 9.26 12.08
C PHE A 75 -1.33 9.37 13.05
N LEU A 76 -1.13 10.08 14.17
CA LEU A 76 -2.19 10.30 15.15
C LEU A 76 -3.35 11.12 14.58
N ARG A 77 -3.09 12.01 13.62
CA ARG A 77 -4.12 12.77 12.94
C ARG A 77 -4.92 11.87 12.00
N ASP A 78 -4.25 11.09 11.16
CA ASP A 78 -4.91 10.19 10.20
C ASP A 78 -5.80 9.16 10.92
N LEU A 79 -5.32 8.55 12.02
CA LEU A 79 -6.10 7.63 12.84
C LEU A 79 -7.34 8.28 13.47
N LYS A 80 -7.25 9.54 13.90
CA LYS A 80 -8.41 10.26 14.44
C LYS A 80 -9.45 10.52 13.36
N GLN A 81 -8.99 10.85 12.15
CA GLN A 81 -9.85 11.10 11.00
C GLN A 81 -10.62 9.84 10.60
N ASP A 82 -9.95 8.69 10.50
CA ASP A 82 -10.61 7.39 10.25
C ASP A 82 -11.66 7.05 11.32
N VAL A 83 -11.38 7.36 12.59
CA VAL A 83 -12.31 7.13 13.71
C VAL A 83 -13.51 8.08 13.66
N GLU A 84 -13.36 9.31 13.14
CA GLU A 84 -14.48 10.24 12.96
C GLU A 84 -15.41 9.77 11.83
N ASP A 85 -14.86 9.20 10.75
CA ASP A 85 -15.64 8.68 9.62
C ASP A 85 -16.44 7.40 9.99
N ASP A 86 -15.93 6.54 10.89
CA ASP A 86 -16.58 5.28 11.29
C ASP A 86 -17.53 5.40 12.51
N ASN A 87 -17.67 6.59 13.10
CA ASN A 87 -18.44 6.81 14.34
C ASN A 87 -19.96 7.02 14.13
N THR A 88 -20.56 6.46 13.07
CA THR A 88 -22.03 6.31 12.96
C THR A 88 -22.53 5.07 13.73
N ILE A 89 -21.97 4.82 14.91
CA ILE A 89 -22.48 3.80 15.84
C ILE A 89 -23.21 4.57 16.94
N ALA A 90 -24.53 4.38 17.01
CA ALA A 90 -25.42 5.09 17.93
C ALA A 90 -24.87 5.02 19.37
N ARG A 91 -24.52 6.18 19.93
CA ARG A 91 -24.15 6.33 21.34
C ARG A 91 -25.42 6.56 22.15
N PHE A 92 -25.90 5.52 22.82
CA PHE A 92 -26.90 5.66 23.89
C PHE A 92 -26.16 6.10 25.16
N ASN A 93 -26.59 7.22 25.74
CA ASN A 93 -26.08 7.69 27.03
C ASN A 93 -26.66 6.82 28.14
N GLN A 94 -25.98 6.77 29.29
CA GLN A 94 -26.42 5.96 30.45
C GLN A 94 -27.79 6.38 31.00
N ASP A 95 -28.28 7.57 30.62
CA ASP A 95 -29.60 8.10 30.96
C ASP A 95 -30.72 7.71 29.97
N ASP A 96 -30.45 6.83 29.01
CA ASP A 96 -31.39 6.38 27.96
C ASP A 96 -32.16 5.08 28.34
N ILE A 97 -32.32 4.83 29.65
CA ILE A 97 -33.15 3.75 30.23
C ILE A 97 -34.18 4.32 31.19
#